data_AF-K2F536-F1
#
_entry.id   AF-K2F536-F1
#
_cell.length_a   1.000
_cell.length_b   1.000
_cell.length_c   1.000
_cell.angle_alpha   90.00
_cell.angle_beta   90.00
_cell.angle_gamma   90.00
#
_symmetry.space_group_name_H-M   'P 1'
#
loop_
_entity.id
_entity.type
_entity.pdbx_description
1 polymer ?
#
loop_
_entity_poly.entity_id
_entity_poly.type
_entity_poly.pdbx_seq_one_letter_code
_entity_poly.pdbx_strand_id
1 'polypeptide(L)' 'MIFTVAIDGPAAAGKGTIGRAVAARFGFAHLDTGLLYRAVAAMGGDPVAAARRLSAADLARDDLRSLAAGQAASRV' A
#
# COMPACT_ATOMS: atom_id res chain seq x y z
N MET A 1 8.53 -11.88 -19.04
CA MET A 1 7.90 -10.66 -18.47
C MET A 1 6.62 -11.07 -17.77
N ILE A 2 6.34 -10.47 -16.61
CA ILE A 2 5.07 -10.66 -15.90
C ILE A 2 4.13 -9.55 -16.38
N PHE A 3 2.87 -9.88 -16.69
CA PHE A 3 1.86 -8.90 -17.04
C PHE A 3 1.37 -8.18 -15.78
N THR A 4 1.50 -6.85 -15.74
CA THR A 4 1.21 -6.03 -14.56
C THR A 4 0.14 -4.98 -14.90
N VAL A 5 -0.83 -4.81 -14.00
CA VAL A 5 -1.91 -3.81 -14.12
C VAL A 5 -1.73 -2.75 -13.04
N ALA A 6 -1.60 -1.48 -13.43
CA ALA A 6 -1.63 -0.34 -12.52
C ALA A 6 -3.05 0.25 -12.46
N ILE A 7 -3.49 0.64 -11.26
CA ILE A 7 -4.82 1.22 -11.01
C ILE A 7 -4.65 2.55 -10.29
N ASP A 8 -4.81 3.63 -11.02
CA ASP A 8 -4.61 5.00 -10.55
C ASP A 8 -5.93 5.79 -10.45
N GLY A 9 -5.91 6.88 -9.70
CA GLY A 9 -7.08 7.72 -9.43
C GLY A 9 -7.01 8.43 -8.08
N PRO A 10 -7.95 9.33 -7.76
CA PRO A 10 -7.90 10.16 -6.56
C PRO A 10 -8.06 9.34 -5.27
N ALA A 11 -7.74 9.96 -4.13
CA ALA A 11 -8.00 9.38 -2.81
C ALA A 11 -9.49 9.00 -2.67
N ALA A 12 -9.77 7.91 -1.95
CA ALA A 12 -11.12 7.38 -1.74
C ALA A 12 -11.91 6.93 -3.00
N ALA A 13 -11.29 6.86 -4.19
CA ALA A 13 -11.95 6.40 -5.42
C ALA A 13 -12.22 4.87 -5.51
N GLY A 14 -12.01 4.11 -4.43
CA GLY A 14 -12.23 2.65 -4.42
C GLY A 14 -11.15 1.80 -5.11
N LYS A 15 -9.99 2.37 -5.44
CA LYS A 15 -8.89 1.68 -6.18
C LYS A 15 -8.46 0.36 -5.57
N GLY A 16 -8.24 0.31 -4.25
CA GLY A 16 -7.84 -0.92 -3.56
C GLY A 16 -8.93 -2.00 -3.57
N THR A 17 -10.20 -1.59 -3.58
CA THR A 17 -11.34 -2.52 -3.72
C THR A 17 -11.38 -3.12 -5.11
N ILE A 18 -11.29 -2.29 -6.16
CA ILE A 18 -11.27 -2.75 -7.54
C ILE A 18 -10.03 -3.59 -7.83
N GLY A 19 -8.84 -3.17 -7.37
CA GLY A 19 -7.60 -3.91 -7.57
C GLY A 19 -7.63 -5.30 -6.98
N ARG A 20 -8.19 -5.46 -5.77
CA ARG A 20 -8.38 -6.77 -5.14
C ARG A 20 -9.35 -7.65 -5.93
N ALA A 21 -10.45 -7.07 -6.42
CA ALA A 21 -11.43 -7.80 -7.23
C ALA A 21 -10.85 -8.24 -8.59
N VAL A 22 -10.11 -7.36 -9.27
CA VAL A 22 -9.40 -7.68 -10.52
C VAL A 22 -8.38 -8.80 -10.28
N ALA A 23 -7.56 -8.69 -9.24
CA ALA A 23 -6.58 -9.70 -8.90
C ALA A 23 -7.21 -11.07 -8.64
N ALA A 24 -8.29 -11.12 -7.84
CA ALA A 24 -9.02 -12.36 -7.58
C ALA A 24 -9.67 -12.96 -8.85
N ARG A 25 -10.22 -12.11 -9.74
CA ARG A 25 -10.91 -12.55 -10.96
C ARG A 25 -9.97 -13.18 -12.00
N PHE A 26 -8.72 -12.70 -12.06
CA PHE A 26 -7.73 -13.09 -13.07
C PHE A 26 -6.53 -13.86 -12.50
N GLY A 27 -6.51 -14.13 -11.19
CA GLY A 27 -5.41 -14.88 -10.54
C GLY A 27 -4.11 -14.08 -10.41
N PHE A 28 -4.17 -12.75 -10.32
CA PHE A 28 -2.98 -11.93 -10.06
C PHE A 28 -2.67 -11.83 -8.57
N ALA A 29 -1.40 -11.59 -8.25
CA ALA A 29 -1.02 -11.03 -6.97
C ALA A 29 -1.55 -9.58 -6.87
N HIS A 30 -1.95 -9.17 -5.68
CA HIS A 30 -2.42 -7.81 -5.42
C HIS A 30 -1.41 -7.06 -4.53
N LEU A 31 -0.88 -5.95 -5.03
CA LEU A 31 0.02 -5.07 -4.28
C LEU A 31 -0.72 -3.79 -3.89
N ASP A 32 -0.90 -3.58 -2.58
CA ASP A 32 -1.50 -2.35 -2.04
C ASP A 32 -0.39 -1.33 -1.73
N THR A 33 -0.12 -0.43 -2.68
CA THR A 33 0.90 0.62 -2.50
C THR A 33 0.53 1.63 -1.42
N GLY A 34 -0.77 1.84 -1.18
CA GLY A 34 -1.23 2.70 -0.09
C GLY A 34 -0.81 2.15 1.27
N LEU A 35 -0.92 0.83 1.46
CA LEU A 35 -0.47 0.17 2.68
C LEU A 35 1.06 0.22 2.85
N LEU A 36 1.81 0.06 1.75
CA LEU A 36 3.27 0.20 1.75
C LEU A 36 3.71 1.60 2.22
N TYR A 37 3.19 2.66 1.62
CA TYR A 37 3.57 4.04 2.00
C TYR A 37 3.23 4.34 3.46
N ARG A 38 2.10 3.82 3.96
CA ARG A 38 1.73 3.96 5.37
C ARG A 38 2.66 3.20 6.30
N ALA A 39 3.09 2.00 5.93
CA ALA A 39 4.07 1.25 6.71
C ALA A 39 5.42 1.97 6.76
N VAL A 40 5.90 2.50 5.63
CA VAL A 40 7.12 3.34 5.57
C VAL A 40 6.98 4.55 6.49
N ALA A 41 5.88 5.28 6.40
CA ALA A 41 5.63 6.45 7.23
C ALA A 41 5.57 6.10 8.73
N ALA A 42 4.96 4.97 9.09
CA ALA A 42 4.87 4.49 10.47
C ALA A 42 6.22 4.06 11.07
N MET A 43 7.18 3.66 10.24
CA MET A 43 8.55 3.39 10.68
C MET A 43 9.35 4.67 10.97
N GLY A 44 9.01 5.77 10.28
CA GLY A 44 9.71 7.05 10.39
C GLY A 44 11.16 7.02 9.88
N GLY A 45 11.85 8.16 10.03
CA GLY A 45 13.22 8.32 9.56
C GLY A 45 13.32 8.46 8.04
N ASP A 46 14.43 7.99 7.46
CA ASP A 46 14.63 8.01 6.01
C ASP A 46 13.69 7.00 5.31
N PRO A 47 12.86 7.45 4.35
CA PRO A 47 11.82 6.62 3.76
C PRO A 47 12.38 5.49 2.89
N VAL A 48 13.52 5.68 2.22
CA VAL A 48 14.14 4.65 1.39
C VAL A 48 14.72 3.55 2.27
N ALA A 49 15.39 3.92 3.35
CA ALA A 49 15.93 3.00 4.32
C ALA A 49 14.82 2.23 5.05
N ALA A 50 13.72 2.90 5.41
CA ALA A 50 12.53 2.25 5.98
C ALA A 50 11.91 1.26 4.99
N ALA A 51 11.69 1.65 3.73
CA ALA A 51 11.13 0.77 2.70
C ALA A 51 11.98 -0.49 2.47
N ARG A 52 13.32 -0.36 2.49
CA ARG A 52 14.24 -1.50 2.33
C ARG A 52 14.19 -2.51 3.49
N ARG A 53 13.70 -2.10 4.66
CA ARG A 53 13.58 -2.95 5.85
C ARG A 53 12.20 -3.58 6.02
N LEU A 54 11.21 -3.18 5.20
CA LEU A 54 9.85 -3.70 5.32
C LEU A 54 9.80 -5.20 5.05
N SER A 55 9.01 -5.88 5.89
CA SER A 55 8.62 -7.27 5.73
C SER A 55 7.11 -7.38 5.52
N ALA A 56 6.64 -8.56 5.12
CA ALA A 56 5.20 -8.83 5.01
C ALA A 56 4.47 -8.68 6.36
N ALA A 57 5.15 -8.93 7.47
CA ALA A 57 4.58 -8.80 8.82
C ALA A 57 4.27 -7.33 9.16
N ASP A 58 5.09 -6.38 8.69
CA ASP A 58 4.86 -4.96 8.93
C ASP A 58 3.56 -4.48 8.27
N LEU A 59 3.18 -5.06 7.14
CA LEU A 59 1.94 -4.74 6.41
C LEU A 59 0.69 -5.31 7.08
N ALA A 60 0.84 -6.24 8.01
CA ALA A 60 -0.29 -6.86 8.72
C ALA A 60 -0.81 -5.98 9.88
N ARG A 61 -0.12 -4.90 10.23
CA ARG A 61 -0.52 -4.02 11.32
C ARG A 61 -1.85 -3.32 11.04
N ASP A 62 -2.77 -3.36 12.00
CA ASP A 62 -4.12 -2.79 11.84
C ASP A 62 -4.13 -1.25 11.84
N ASP A 63 -3.17 -0.63 12.54
CA ASP A 63 -3.05 0.83 12.65
C ASP A 63 -2.77 1.52 11.30
N LEU A 64 -2.20 0.79 10.33
CA LEU A 64 -1.91 1.29 8.99
C LEU A 64 -3.18 1.62 8.18
N ARG A 65 -4.35 1.08 8.55
CA ARG A 65 -5.60 1.39 7.86
C ARG A 65 -6.30 2.64 8.40
N SER A 66 -5.78 3.23 9.47
CA SER A 66 -6.31 4.46 10.06
C SER A 66 -6.17 5.68 9.15
N LEU A 67 -7.02 6.68 9.38
CA LEU A 67 -6.92 7.98 8.72
C LEU A 67 -5.58 8.66 9.03
N ALA A 68 -5.11 8.57 10.28
CA ALA A 68 -3.85 9.15 10.72
C ALA A 68 -2.65 8.58 9.96
N ALA A 69 -2.58 7.26 9.79
CA ALA A 69 -1.54 6.62 8.98
C ALA A 69 -1.60 7.08 7.52
N GLY A 70 -2.80 7.19 6.94
CA GLY A 70 -2.99 7.70 5.58
C GLY A 70 -2.50 9.16 5.40
N GLN A 71 -2.76 10.01 6.40
CA GLN A 71 -2.29 11.40 6.39
C GLN A 71 -0.79 11.49 6.58
N ALA A 72 -0.20 10.68 7.47
CA ALA A 72 1.24 10.61 7.66
C ALA A 72 1.95 10.20 6.36
N ALA A 73 1.44 9.17 5.68
CA ALA A 73 1.98 8.70 4.41
C ALA A 73 1.89 9.74 3.28
N SER A 74 0.96 10.68 3.36
CA SER A 74 0.83 11.75 2.34
C SER A 74 1.84 12.88 2.53
N ARG A 75 2.67 12.83 3.58
CA ARG A 75 3.68 13.84 3.92
C ARG A 75 5.12 13.32 3.78
N VAL A 76 5.28 12.03 3.49
CA VAL A 76 6.57 11.34 3.32
C VAL A 76 7.01 11.39 1.88
#